data_AF-A0AAV1IZH5-F1
#
_entry.id   AF-A0AAV1IZH5-F1
#
_cell.length_a   1.000
_cell.length_b   1.000
_cell.length_c   1.000
_cell.angle_alpha   90.00
_cell.angle_beta   90.00
_cell.angle_gamma   90.00
#
_symmetry.space_group_name_H-M   'P 1'
#
loop_
_entity.id
_entity.type
_entity.pdbx_description
1 polymer ?
#
loop_
_entity_poly.entity_id
_entity_poly.type
_entity_poly.pdbx_seq_one_letter_code
_entity_poly.pdbx_strand_id
1 'polypeptide(L)'
;MVELKKRTIKSLTNLDTNKSKDKDKDKPITQQRLTLRVLSRIVVITALLIVVYFTSKDDKLRIFASQSEKLLSGKVQTLQCSPEYMKEINVYEGCFPKKCKRFVTDTVVSSLEVDNLLFIAKKGLKYGRSLGGASIIDLHSGAMSKGQFFINIYESPNMKKLFTEDDFNLYRGVKEKVRHTIANNFGVDVDKIYLTKPTFISEITSKNAVTKHDEYWHSHVDKETYSSFHYTSLLYLNDYNVDFEGGRFVFLDDKYNTTIEPRKGRLSIFTSGHENLHFVERVTSGVRYAMTIAFTCDKQQSIEDPNIDKYIP
;
A
#
# COMPACT_ATOMS: atom_id res chain seq x y z
N MET A 1 -8.68 18.43 -126.91
CA MET A 1 -8.99 19.67 -127.67
C MET A 1 -8.48 20.88 -126.90
N VAL A 2 -8.43 22.03 -127.56
CA VAL A 2 -7.90 23.37 -127.13
C VAL A 2 -9.06 24.23 -126.55
N GLU A 3 -8.90 25.33 -125.78
CA GLU A 3 -7.71 25.99 -125.18
C GLU A 3 -7.68 25.82 -123.62
N LEU A 4 -7.87 26.77 -122.67
CA LEU A 4 -8.03 28.24 -122.67
C LEU A 4 -7.39 28.90 -121.43
N LYS A 5 -6.64 30.00 -121.60
CA LYS A 5 -5.82 30.61 -120.52
C LYS A 5 -5.66 32.15 -120.56
N LYS A 6 -5.96 32.83 -119.44
CA LYS A 6 -5.46 34.17 -118.99
C LYS A 6 -5.63 34.24 -117.45
N ARG A 7 -4.58 34.49 -116.63
CA ARG A 7 -3.87 35.76 -116.30
C ARG A 7 -4.69 36.75 -115.44
N THR A 8 -4.24 37.34 -114.32
CA THR A 8 -3.25 37.01 -113.24
C THR A 8 -3.18 38.20 -112.24
N ILE A 9 -3.13 38.02 -110.90
CA ILE A 9 -2.80 39.13 -109.96
C ILE A 9 -2.05 38.71 -108.65
N LYS A 10 -2.42 39.19 -107.46
CA LYS A 10 -1.67 39.26 -106.17
C LYS A 10 -2.64 39.24 -104.95
N SER A 11 -2.26 39.07 -103.67
CA SER A 11 -0.97 38.91 -102.95
C SER A 11 -1.13 38.15 -101.61
N LEU A 12 -0.01 37.72 -101.02
CA LEU A 12 0.16 37.15 -99.66
C LEU A 12 0.16 38.27 -98.57
N THR A 13 0.27 38.07 -97.24
CA THR A 13 0.52 36.96 -96.26
C THR A 13 -0.01 37.43 -94.87
N ASN A 14 -0.06 36.73 -93.72
CA ASN A 14 0.32 35.38 -93.22
C ASN A 14 -0.63 34.99 -92.04
N LEU A 15 -0.58 33.75 -91.52
CA LEU A 15 -1.02 33.37 -90.15
C LEU A 15 -0.27 32.10 -89.67
N ASP A 16 -0.19 31.88 -88.35
CA ASP A 16 0.82 31.01 -87.70
C ASP A 16 0.51 29.49 -87.63
N THR A 17 1.52 28.70 -87.21
CA THR A 17 1.63 27.26 -87.46
C THR A 17 1.70 26.33 -86.23
N ASN A 18 0.91 25.25 -86.26
CA ASN A 18 1.25 23.81 -86.04
C ASN A 18 2.42 23.37 -85.12
N LYS A 19 2.41 22.19 -84.44
CA LYS A 19 1.37 21.22 -84.02
C LYS A 19 1.97 20.16 -83.05
N SER A 20 1.12 19.30 -82.47
CA SER A 20 1.38 18.26 -81.44
C SER A 20 2.18 17.00 -81.85
N LYS A 21 2.72 16.26 -80.85
CA LYS A 21 2.82 14.77 -80.84
C LYS A 21 2.84 14.19 -79.41
N ASP A 22 2.82 12.85 -79.26
CA ASP A 22 2.25 12.12 -78.10
C ASP A 22 3.21 11.13 -77.36
N LYS A 23 2.74 10.65 -76.18
CA LYS A 23 3.29 9.71 -75.15
C LYS A 23 4.30 8.60 -75.56
N ASP A 24 5.17 8.24 -74.59
CA ASP A 24 5.03 6.96 -73.84
C ASP A 24 5.46 7.14 -72.36
N LYS A 25 5.40 6.08 -71.54
CA LYS A 25 5.42 6.15 -70.06
C LYS A 25 6.80 5.94 -69.45
N ASP A 26 7.01 6.60 -68.30
CA ASP A 26 7.75 6.01 -67.18
C ASP A 26 7.03 6.33 -65.85
N LYS A 27 7.18 5.49 -64.82
CA LYS A 27 6.47 5.60 -63.53
C LYS A 27 7.46 5.66 -62.36
N PRO A 28 7.84 6.85 -61.86
CA PRO A 28 8.65 6.96 -60.65
C PRO A 28 7.83 6.53 -59.42
N ILE A 29 8.26 5.48 -58.74
CA ILE A 29 7.72 5.08 -57.43
C ILE A 29 7.91 6.25 -56.47
N THR A 30 6.81 6.88 -56.06
CA THR A 30 6.86 8.10 -55.27
C THR A 30 7.20 7.80 -53.81
N GLN A 31 8.49 7.68 -53.51
CA GLN A 31 8.97 7.73 -52.12
C GLN A 31 8.61 9.09 -51.52
N GLN A 32 7.49 9.13 -50.78
CA GLN A 32 7.18 10.27 -49.91
C GLN A 32 8.22 10.34 -48.79
N ARG A 33 9.33 11.03 -49.05
CA ARG A 33 10.27 11.45 -48.01
C ARG A 33 9.51 12.38 -47.06
N LEU A 34 9.10 11.87 -45.90
CA LEU A 34 8.56 12.69 -44.82
C LEU A 34 9.52 13.86 -44.59
N THR A 35 9.01 15.09 -44.68
CA THR A 35 9.86 16.26 -44.44
C THR A 35 10.38 16.21 -43.00
N LEU A 36 11.57 16.78 -42.78
CA LEU A 36 12.22 16.79 -41.45
C LEU A 36 11.30 17.38 -40.35
N ARG A 37 10.40 18.30 -40.74
CA ARG A 37 9.37 18.91 -39.87
C ARG A 37 8.24 17.95 -39.46
N VAL A 38 7.96 16.91 -40.25
CA VAL A 38 7.00 15.85 -39.88
C VAL A 38 7.68 14.82 -38.99
N LEU A 39 8.91 14.42 -39.32
CA LEU A 39 9.71 13.51 -38.49
C LEU A 39 9.96 14.10 -37.09
N SER A 40 10.35 15.37 -36.97
CA SER A 40 10.55 16.01 -35.66
C SER A 40 9.26 16.13 -34.84
N ARG A 41 8.11 16.40 -35.49
CA ARG A 41 6.79 16.37 -34.83
C ARG A 41 6.43 14.99 -34.33
N ILE A 42 6.66 13.94 -35.11
CA ILE A 42 6.43 12.55 -34.68
C ILE A 42 7.33 12.21 -33.48
N VAL A 43 8.63 12.54 -33.53
CA VAL A 43 9.55 12.28 -32.40
C VAL A 43 9.11 13.02 -31.13
N VAL A 44 8.72 14.30 -31.22
CA VAL A 44 8.23 15.07 -30.06
C VAL A 44 6.90 14.53 -29.53
N ILE A 45 5.96 14.17 -30.40
CA ILE A 45 4.67 13.58 -29.99
C ILE A 45 4.89 12.22 -29.33
N THR A 46 5.71 11.34 -29.92
CA THR A 46 6.02 10.03 -29.33
C THR A 46 6.79 10.17 -28.02
N ALA A 47 7.72 11.13 -27.89
CA ALA A 47 8.40 11.41 -26.63
C ALA A 47 7.43 11.94 -25.55
N LEU A 48 6.51 12.83 -25.90
CA LEU A 48 5.45 13.30 -24.99
C LEU A 48 4.50 12.16 -24.60
N LEU A 49 4.09 11.31 -25.53
CA LEU A 49 3.26 10.14 -25.25
C LEU A 49 3.99 9.10 -24.39
N ILE A 50 5.30 8.92 -24.56
CA ILE A 50 6.13 8.09 -23.69
C ILE A 50 6.18 8.69 -22.27
N VAL A 51 6.47 10.00 -22.14
CA VAL A 51 6.49 10.68 -20.84
C VAL A 51 5.12 10.61 -20.15
N VAL A 52 4.03 10.89 -20.87
CA VAL A 52 2.65 10.77 -20.35
C VAL A 52 2.31 9.32 -20.01
N TYR A 53 2.73 8.32 -20.81
CA TYR A 53 2.50 6.91 -20.50
C TYR A 53 3.20 6.50 -19.20
N PHE A 54 4.48 6.82 -19.03
CA PHE A 54 5.21 6.48 -17.81
C PHE A 54 4.72 7.29 -16.59
N THR A 55 4.41 8.59 -16.73
CA THR A 55 3.92 9.42 -15.61
C THR A 55 2.43 9.24 -15.27
N SER A 56 1.62 8.62 -16.14
CA SER A 56 0.24 8.22 -15.82
C SER A 56 0.11 6.79 -15.30
N LYS A 57 1.20 6.00 -15.39
CA LYS A 57 1.30 4.62 -14.92
C LYS A 57 1.97 4.48 -13.55
N ASP A 58 2.53 5.56 -13.00
CA ASP A 58 2.67 5.69 -11.56
C ASP A 58 1.27 5.73 -10.94
N ASP A 59 0.90 4.65 -10.25
CA ASP A 59 -0.20 4.68 -9.29
C ASP A 59 0.06 5.85 -8.34
N LYS A 60 -0.93 6.72 -8.15
CA LYS A 60 -0.75 8.01 -7.46
C LYS A 60 -0.59 7.80 -5.96
N LEU A 61 0.59 7.36 -5.54
CA LEU A 61 1.00 7.11 -4.17
C LEU A 61 1.32 8.44 -3.49
N ARG A 62 0.42 8.91 -2.62
CA ARG A 62 0.64 10.07 -1.78
C ARG A 62 1.23 9.63 -0.45
N ILE A 63 2.52 9.92 -0.24
CA ILE A 63 3.14 9.78 1.09
C ILE A 63 2.42 10.74 2.05
N PHE A 64 1.71 10.17 3.02
CA PHE A 64 0.98 10.88 4.06
C PHE A 64 1.85 11.12 5.30
N ALA A 65 2.67 10.12 5.64
CA ALA A 65 3.66 10.16 6.70
C ALA A 65 4.98 9.59 6.15
N SER A 66 6.00 10.44 5.96
CA SER A 66 7.32 9.99 5.50
C SER A 66 8.18 9.49 6.65
N GLN A 67 9.07 8.52 6.42
CA GLN A 67 10.00 8.04 7.46
C GLN A 67 10.91 9.19 7.92
N SER A 68 11.34 10.04 6.99
CA SER A 68 12.19 11.22 7.24
C SER A 68 11.54 12.28 8.14
N GLU A 69 10.21 12.32 8.17
CA GLU A 69 9.40 13.28 8.93
C GLU A 69 9.16 12.78 10.37
N LYS A 70 9.18 13.67 11.36
CA LYS A 70 8.83 13.35 12.76
C LYS A 70 7.50 13.97 13.17
N LEU A 71 6.49 13.12 13.39
CA LEU A 71 5.10 13.50 13.65
C LEU A 71 4.82 13.77 15.13
N LEU A 72 5.31 14.91 15.63
CA LEU A 72 5.17 15.31 17.04
C LEU A 72 3.70 15.47 17.46
N SER A 73 2.93 16.26 16.71
CA SER A 73 1.48 16.47 16.92
C SER A 73 0.60 15.39 16.28
N GLY A 74 1.23 14.38 15.66
CA GLY A 74 0.57 13.44 14.76
C GLY A 74 0.01 14.07 13.46
N LYS A 75 -0.62 13.24 12.64
CA LYS A 75 -1.36 13.60 11.42
C LYS A 75 -2.69 12.87 11.38
N VAL A 76 -3.76 13.57 11.01
CA VAL A 76 -5.12 13.02 10.87
C VAL A 76 -5.58 13.13 9.41
N GLN A 77 -6.00 12.01 8.81
CA GLN A 77 -6.85 11.98 7.62
C GLN A 77 -8.26 11.63 8.08
N THR A 78 -9.24 12.50 7.81
CA THR A 78 -10.65 12.22 8.09
C THR A 78 -11.30 11.59 6.86
N LEU A 79 -12.11 10.56 7.08
CA LEU A 79 -12.79 9.76 6.06
C LEU A 79 -14.30 9.80 6.30
N GLN A 80 -15.08 9.37 5.29
CA GLN A 80 -16.42 8.87 5.55
C GLN A 80 -16.30 7.42 6.00
N CYS A 81 -17.06 7.01 7.01
CA CYS A 81 -17.14 5.61 7.41
C CYS A 81 -17.89 4.79 6.36
N SER A 82 -17.57 3.51 6.21
CA SER A 82 -18.41 2.61 5.40
C SER A 82 -19.81 2.43 6.02
N PRO A 83 -20.88 2.27 5.22
CA PRO A 83 -22.22 2.02 5.72
C PRO A 83 -22.30 0.76 6.60
N GLU A 84 -21.52 -0.26 6.27
CA GLU A 84 -21.45 -1.54 6.97
C GLU A 84 -20.81 -1.36 8.36
N TYR A 85 -19.66 -0.67 8.40
CA TYR A 85 -18.96 -0.35 9.65
C TYR A 85 -19.85 0.48 10.59
N MET A 86 -20.53 1.51 10.06
CA MET A 86 -21.47 2.31 10.85
C MET A 86 -22.67 1.50 11.35
N LYS A 87 -23.25 0.65 10.49
CA LYS A 87 -24.41 -0.19 10.84
C LYS A 87 -24.09 -1.12 12.02
N GLU A 88 -22.88 -1.66 12.09
CA GLU A 88 -22.45 -2.48 13.22
C GLU A 88 -22.09 -1.64 14.44
N ILE A 89 -21.17 -0.67 14.30
CA ILE A 89 -20.58 -0.01 15.47
C ILE A 89 -21.58 0.87 16.26
N ASN A 90 -22.63 1.37 15.61
CA ASN A 90 -23.66 2.22 16.23
C ASN A 90 -24.44 1.54 17.38
N VAL A 91 -24.37 0.22 17.55
CA VAL A 91 -25.03 -0.46 18.69
C VAL A 91 -24.24 -0.35 20.00
N TYR A 92 -22.96 0.01 19.94
CA TYR A 92 -22.06 0.06 21.09
C TYR A 92 -21.94 1.49 21.62
N GLU A 93 -22.82 1.84 22.55
CA GLU A 93 -22.84 3.18 23.16
C GLU A 93 -21.49 3.59 23.75
N GLY A 94 -21.03 4.78 23.39
CA GLY A 94 -19.73 5.33 23.78
C GLY A 94 -18.56 4.86 22.90
N CYS A 95 -18.71 3.81 22.08
CA CYS A 95 -17.63 3.25 21.25
C CYS A 95 -17.71 3.65 19.76
N PHE A 96 -18.82 4.18 19.26
CA PHE A 96 -18.93 4.59 17.85
C PHE A 96 -18.25 5.96 17.57
N PRO A 97 -17.41 6.08 16.53
CA PRO A 97 -16.71 7.32 16.22
C PRO A 97 -17.60 8.26 15.40
N LYS A 98 -17.61 9.56 15.74
CA LYS A 98 -18.39 10.56 14.98
C LYS A 98 -17.92 10.76 13.53
N LYS A 99 -16.67 10.37 13.22
CA LYS A 99 -16.07 10.29 11.87
C LYS A 99 -14.95 9.25 11.88
N CYS A 100 -14.87 8.44 10.83
CA CYS A 100 -13.75 7.53 10.60
C CYS A 100 -12.49 8.30 10.22
N LYS A 101 -11.32 7.78 10.59
CA LYS A 101 -10.04 8.48 10.47
C LYS A 101 -8.89 7.49 10.32
N ARG A 102 -7.79 7.97 9.75
CA ARG A 102 -6.43 7.46 9.96
C ARG A 102 -5.68 8.48 10.78
N PHE A 103 -5.01 8.04 11.84
CA PHE A 103 -4.16 8.86 12.70
C PHE A 103 -2.76 8.24 12.78
N VAL A 104 -1.72 9.04 12.58
CA VAL A 104 -0.32 8.57 12.61
C VAL A 104 0.52 9.51 13.46
N THR A 105 1.30 8.97 14.40
CA THR A 105 2.09 9.75 15.36
C THR A 105 3.38 9.04 15.78
N ASP A 106 4.40 9.82 16.16
CA ASP A 106 5.73 9.33 16.55
C ASP A 106 6.06 9.63 18.04
N THR A 107 5.04 9.85 18.88
CA THR A 107 5.20 10.32 20.27
C THR A 107 4.55 9.46 21.35
N VAL A 108 3.76 8.44 20.99
CA VAL A 108 3.01 7.61 21.95
C VAL A 108 3.88 6.55 22.65
N VAL A 109 4.85 5.98 21.94
CA VAL A 109 5.74 4.92 22.44
C VAL A 109 7.18 5.40 22.34
N SER A 110 7.95 5.27 23.43
CA SER A 110 9.35 5.71 23.44
C SER A 110 10.28 4.74 22.71
N SER A 111 11.44 5.21 22.21
CA SER A 111 12.38 4.31 21.51
C SER A 111 12.78 3.11 22.37
N LEU A 112 12.99 3.29 23.68
CA LEU A 112 13.37 2.21 24.59
C LEU A 112 12.29 1.12 24.67
N GLU A 113 11.01 1.51 24.71
CA GLU A 113 9.90 0.56 24.65
C GLU A 113 9.87 -0.17 23.31
N VAL A 114 10.11 0.53 22.20
CA VAL A 114 10.17 -0.05 20.85
C VAL A 114 11.34 -1.03 20.69
N ASP A 115 12.52 -0.68 21.21
CA ASP A 115 13.71 -1.53 21.22
C ASP A 115 13.47 -2.82 22.02
N ASN A 116 12.82 -2.70 23.18
CA ASN A 116 12.48 -3.86 24.00
C ASN A 116 11.35 -4.71 23.37
N LEU A 117 10.36 -4.11 22.71
CA LEU A 117 9.37 -4.85 21.91
C LEU A 117 10.00 -5.58 20.72
N LEU A 118 10.98 -4.96 20.05
CA LEU A 118 11.74 -5.59 18.97
C LEU A 118 12.62 -6.73 19.50
N PHE A 119 13.16 -6.60 20.72
CA PHE A 119 13.85 -7.69 21.41
C PHE A 119 12.90 -8.85 21.71
N ILE A 120 11.70 -8.61 22.25
CA ILE A 120 10.65 -9.62 22.48
C ILE A 120 10.30 -10.36 21.18
N ALA A 121 10.10 -9.63 20.07
CA ALA A 121 9.82 -10.21 18.76
C ALA A 121 10.94 -11.16 18.30
N LYS A 122 12.19 -10.70 18.35
CA LYS A 122 13.38 -11.48 17.94
C LYS A 122 13.65 -12.67 18.87
N LYS A 123 13.39 -12.50 20.18
CA LYS A 123 13.49 -13.52 21.24
C LYS A 123 12.50 -14.66 21.01
N GLY A 124 11.26 -14.34 20.66
CA GLY A 124 10.24 -15.29 20.23
C GLY A 124 10.63 -16.04 18.95
N LEU A 125 10.75 -15.30 17.85
CA LEU A 125 10.99 -15.84 16.51
C LEU A 125 12.35 -16.55 16.36
N LYS A 126 13.26 -16.47 17.34
CA LYS A 126 14.43 -17.34 17.41
C LYS A 126 14.07 -18.84 17.39
N TYR A 127 12.89 -19.22 17.88
CA TYR A 127 12.46 -20.61 18.02
C TYR A 127 11.55 -21.11 16.86
N GLY A 128 11.13 -20.22 15.97
CA GLY A 128 10.35 -20.54 14.77
C GLY A 128 10.18 -19.34 13.84
N ARG A 129 10.20 -19.62 12.54
CA ARG A 129 9.85 -18.72 11.43
C ARG A 129 9.10 -19.52 10.36
N SER A 130 8.35 -18.86 9.48
CA SER A 130 7.94 -19.47 8.22
C SER A 130 9.16 -19.80 7.34
N LEU A 131 8.99 -20.74 6.42
CA LEU A 131 9.89 -20.90 5.28
C LEU A 131 9.84 -19.67 4.35
N GLY A 132 8.65 -19.09 4.17
CA GLY A 132 8.39 -17.97 3.25
C GLY A 132 8.66 -16.57 3.80
N GLY A 133 8.01 -15.57 3.19
CA GLY A 133 8.25 -14.14 3.40
C GLY A 133 7.95 -13.59 4.79
N ALA A 134 6.81 -13.96 5.37
CA ALA A 134 6.33 -13.44 6.66
C ALA A 134 6.28 -14.52 7.76
N SER A 135 6.57 -14.10 8.99
CA SER A 135 6.36 -14.85 10.23
C SER A 135 5.62 -13.99 11.24
N ILE A 136 4.82 -14.58 12.11
CA ILE A 136 4.18 -13.87 13.23
C ILE A 136 4.42 -14.57 14.56
N ILE A 137 4.24 -13.82 15.64
CA ILE A 137 4.11 -14.31 17.00
C ILE A 137 3.04 -13.54 17.77
N ASP A 138 2.12 -14.26 18.42
CA ASP A 138 1.04 -13.75 19.25
C ASP A 138 1.33 -14.07 20.74
N LEU A 139 1.37 -13.03 21.58
CA LEU A 139 1.68 -13.16 23.01
C LEU A 139 0.49 -13.67 23.85
N HIS A 140 -0.74 -13.57 23.33
CA HIS A 140 -2.00 -13.94 23.98
C HIS A 140 -2.43 -15.38 23.75
N SER A 141 -2.13 -15.92 22.56
CA SER A 141 -2.41 -17.31 22.20
C SER A 141 -1.17 -18.20 22.23
N GLY A 142 0.03 -17.60 22.18
CA GLY A 142 1.28 -18.32 21.98
C GLY A 142 1.50 -18.79 20.55
N ALA A 143 0.61 -18.45 19.60
CA ALA A 143 0.73 -18.86 18.21
C ALA A 143 1.97 -18.22 17.56
N MET A 144 2.85 -19.04 17.00
CA MET A 144 4.07 -18.62 16.31
C MET A 144 4.29 -19.42 15.03
N SER A 145 4.68 -18.75 13.94
CA SER A 145 5.03 -19.40 12.67
C SER A 145 6.24 -20.35 12.82
N LYS A 146 6.15 -21.57 12.29
CA LYS A 146 7.24 -22.55 12.29
C LYS A 146 7.16 -23.48 11.08
N GLY A 147 8.08 -23.31 10.12
CA GLY A 147 8.09 -24.07 8.89
C GLY A 147 6.94 -23.66 7.96
N GLN A 148 5.96 -24.54 7.78
CA GLN A 148 4.74 -24.28 6.99
C GLN A 148 3.49 -24.17 7.87
N PHE A 149 3.64 -24.19 9.19
CA PHE A 149 2.56 -24.30 10.17
C PHE A 149 2.69 -23.24 11.26
N PHE A 150 1.70 -23.18 12.15
CA PHE A 150 1.80 -22.49 13.43
C PHE A 150 1.96 -23.51 14.56
N ILE A 151 2.64 -23.10 15.64
CA ILE A 151 2.71 -23.85 16.89
C ILE A 151 2.29 -22.95 18.06
N ASN A 152 1.80 -23.53 19.15
CA ASN A 152 1.68 -22.84 20.43
C ASN A 152 3.00 -22.98 21.21
N ILE A 153 3.63 -21.85 21.56
CA ILE A 153 4.86 -21.84 22.36
C ILE A 153 4.60 -22.21 23.83
N TYR A 154 3.41 -21.94 24.35
CA TYR A 154 3.04 -22.18 25.76
C TYR A 154 2.74 -23.66 26.06
N GLU A 155 2.32 -24.42 25.05
CA GLU A 155 2.21 -25.89 25.15
C GLU A 155 3.58 -26.59 25.17
N SER A 156 4.66 -25.90 24.76
CA SER A 156 6.00 -26.52 24.70
C SER A 156 6.77 -26.34 26.02
N PRO A 157 7.24 -27.43 26.66
CA PRO A 157 8.02 -27.35 27.92
C PRO A 157 9.25 -26.43 27.82
N ASN A 158 9.85 -26.33 26.64
CA ASN A 158 11.07 -25.55 26.38
C ASN A 158 10.81 -24.08 26.03
N MET A 159 9.55 -23.68 25.79
CA MET A 159 9.19 -22.31 25.38
C MET A 159 8.09 -21.67 26.25
N LYS A 160 7.41 -22.43 27.13
CA LYS A 160 6.38 -21.87 28.02
C LYS A 160 6.88 -20.82 29.03
N LYS A 161 8.20 -20.77 29.27
CA LYS A 161 8.89 -19.73 30.07
C LYS A 161 9.74 -18.78 29.20
N LEU A 162 9.43 -18.65 27.91
CA LEU A 162 10.19 -17.80 27.00
C LEU A 162 10.00 -16.31 27.32
N PHE A 163 8.76 -15.89 27.58
CA PHE A 163 8.46 -14.51 27.98
C PHE A 163 8.41 -14.36 29.50
N THR A 164 8.85 -13.18 29.98
CA THR A 164 8.83 -12.79 31.40
C THR A 164 7.65 -11.87 31.70
N GLU A 165 7.36 -11.67 32.98
CA GLU A 165 6.34 -10.71 33.38
C GLU A 165 6.75 -9.27 33.02
N ASP A 166 8.05 -8.98 32.89
CA ASP A 166 8.54 -7.71 32.36
C ASP A 166 8.24 -7.53 30.85
N ASP A 167 8.36 -8.61 30.06
CA ASP A 167 7.96 -8.58 28.64
C ASP A 167 6.46 -8.28 28.51
N PHE A 168 5.63 -8.90 29.37
CA PHE A 168 4.19 -8.68 29.42
C PHE A 168 3.82 -7.31 30.01
N ASN A 169 4.51 -6.82 31.03
CA ASN A 169 4.36 -5.46 31.59
C ASN A 169 4.59 -4.39 30.52
N LEU A 170 5.65 -4.53 29.72
CA LEU A 170 5.93 -3.65 28.60
C LEU A 170 4.79 -3.68 27.57
N TYR A 171 4.34 -4.87 27.18
CA TYR A 171 3.21 -5.01 26.27
C TYR A 171 1.94 -4.34 26.82
N ARG A 172 1.58 -4.60 28.10
CA ARG A 172 0.41 -4.00 28.77
C ARG A 172 0.48 -2.47 28.76
N GLY A 173 1.63 -1.90 29.12
CA GLY A 173 1.85 -0.45 29.13
C GLY A 173 1.72 0.19 27.75
N VAL A 174 2.28 -0.43 26.71
CA VAL A 174 2.14 0.04 25.32
C VAL A 174 0.70 -0.09 24.83
N LYS A 175 0.04 -1.24 25.07
CA LYS A 175 -1.37 -1.47 24.73
C LYS A 175 -2.30 -0.45 25.38
N GLU A 176 -2.08 -0.09 26.65
CA GLU A 176 -2.87 0.97 27.30
C GLU A 176 -2.63 2.35 26.70
N LYS A 177 -1.38 2.71 26.38
CA LYS A 177 -1.06 3.96 25.66
C LYS A 177 -1.78 4.04 24.31
N VAL A 178 -1.85 2.93 23.58
CA VAL A 178 -2.62 2.82 22.32
C VAL A 178 -4.13 2.95 22.57
N ARG A 179 -4.70 2.25 23.58
CA ARG A 179 -6.13 2.36 23.97
C ARG A 179 -6.54 3.81 24.21
N HIS A 180 -5.79 4.53 25.05
CA HIS A 180 -6.05 5.95 25.34
C HIS A 180 -5.84 6.84 24.10
N THR A 181 -4.90 6.51 23.21
CA THR A 181 -4.71 7.24 21.95
C THR A 181 -5.90 7.07 21.00
N ILE A 182 -6.51 5.89 20.94
CA ILE A 182 -7.76 5.64 20.20
C ILE A 182 -8.89 6.48 20.79
N ALA A 183 -9.16 6.36 22.09
CA ALA A 183 -10.21 7.11 22.79
C ALA A 183 -10.16 8.61 22.47
N ASN A 184 -9.00 9.23 22.67
CA ASN A 184 -8.77 10.65 22.45
C ASN A 184 -8.92 11.07 20.97
N ASN A 185 -8.39 10.29 20.02
CA ASN A 185 -8.40 10.70 18.60
C ASN A 185 -9.71 10.40 17.89
N PHE A 186 -10.46 9.37 18.30
CA PHE A 186 -11.72 9.00 17.68
C PHE A 186 -12.93 9.60 18.40
N GLY A 187 -12.75 10.08 19.64
CA GLY A 187 -13.78 10.75 20.44
C GLY A 187 -14.74 9.76 21.08
N VAL A 188 -14.18 8.66 21.60
CA VAL A 188 -14.89 7.50 22.15
C VAL A 188 -14.45 7.23 23.58
N ASP A 189 -15.32 6.62 24.38
CA ASP A 189 -15.06 6.27 25.78
C ASP A 189 -14.01 5.16 25.87
N VAL A 190 -12.95 5.41 26.64
CA VAL A 190 -11.81 4.50 26.79
C VAL A 190 -12.23 3.16 27.41
N ASP A 191 -13.27 3.15 28.25
CA ASP A 191 -13.77 1.93 28.91
C ASP A 191 -14.86 1.20 28.10
N LYS A 192 -15.09 1.64 26.85
CA LYS A 192 -15.93 0.94 25.85
C LYS A 192 -15.12 0.32 24.71
N ILE A 193 -13.82 0.62 24.60
CA ILE A 193 -12.88 -0.03 23.68
C ILE A 193 -12.08 -1.11 24.42
N TYR A 194 -12.26 -2.36 24.03
CA TYR A 194 -11.61 -3.52 24.66
C TYR A 194 -10.52 -4.09 23.75
N LEU A 195 -9.47 -4.66 24.31
CA LEU A 195 -8.45 -5.39 23.53
C LEU A 195 -9.07 -6.63 22.89
N THR A 196 -8.71 -6.95 21.64
CA THR A 196 -9.21 -8.14 20.92
C THR A 196 -8.10 -8.96 20.24
N LYS A 197 -8.47 -10.18 19.85
CA LYS A 197 -7.63 -11.15 19.11
C LYS A 197 -7.91 -11.11 17.60
N PRO A 198 -6.90 -11.39 16.75
CA PRO A 198 -5.50 -11.58 17.13
C PRO A 198 -4.78 -10.25 17.40
N THR A 199 -3.76 -10.30 18.25
CA THR A 199 -2.78 -9.21 18.45
C THR A 199 -1.38 -9.85 18.38
N PHE A 200 -0.56 -9.42 17.43
CA PHE A 200 0.66 -10.14 17.04
C PHE A 200 1.79 -9.20 16.60
N ILE A 201 3.02 -9.69 16.69
CA ILE A 201 4.19 -9.06 16.06
C ILE A 201 4.50 -9.82 14.77
N SER A 202 4.68 -9.07 13.68
CA SER A 202 5.10 -9.57 12.38
C SER A 202 6.60 -9.35 12.14
N GLU A 203 7.25 -10.33 11.53
CA GLU A 203 8.56 -10.24 10.89
C GLU A 203 8.36 -10.52 9.40
N ILE A 204 8.74 -9.58 8.53
CA ILE A 204 8.53 -9.68 7.09
C ILE A 204 9.87 -9.48 6.37
N THR A 205 10.17 -10.38 5.44
CA THR A 205 11.42 -10.46 4.67
C THR A 205 11.15 -10.43 3.16
N SER A 206 12.20 -10.29 2.36
CA SER A 206 12.14 -10.36 0.90
C SER A 206 12.08 -11.77 0.31
N LYS A 207 11.94 -12.82 1.14
CA LYS A 207 11.68 -14.17 0.64
C LYS A 207 10.31 -14.22 -0.05
N ASN A 208 10.20 -15.01 -1.11
CA ASN A 208 8.90 -15.36 -1.69
C ASN A 208 8.04 -16.16 -0.69
N ALA A 209 6.73 -16.18 -0.92
CA ALA A 209 5.85 -17.07 -0.19
C ALA A 209 6.11 -18.54 -0.53
N VAL A 210 5.82 -19.39 0.47
CA VAL A 210 5.79 -20.85 0.42
C VAL A 210 4.40 -21.35 0.80
N THR A 211 3.64 -20.58 1.60
CA THR A 211 2.29 -20.91 2.04
C THR A 211 1.35 -19.70 1.96
N LYS A 212 0.03 -19.91 1.93
CA LYS A 212 -0.95 -18.82 2.05
C LYS A 212 -0.82 -18.01 3.35
N HIS A 213 -0.16 -18.55 4.37
CA HIS A 213 0.06 -17.90 5.65
C HIS A 213 1.25 -16.92 5.64
N ASP A 214 2.03 -16.88 4.56
CA ASP A 214 3.12 -15.92 4.35
C ASP A 214 2.94 -15.02 3.10
N GLU A 215 1.74 -15.02 2.52
CA GLU A 215 1.28 -14.06 1.50
C GLU A 215 0.68 -12.78 2.15
N TYR A 216 1.55 -11.86 2.57
CA TYR A 216 1.18 -10.68 3.37
C TYR A 216 0.78 -9.42 2.58
N TRP A 217 0.93 -9.43 1.25
CA TRP A 217 0.86 -8.22 0.41
C TRP A 217 -0.49 -8.01 -0.31
N HIS A 218 -1.48 -8.85 -0.02
CA HIS A 218 -2.80 -8.76 -0.63
C HIS A 218 -3.63 -7.60 -0.03
N SER A 219 -4.47 -6.97 -0.84
CA SER A 219 -5.40 -5.95 -0.38
C SER A 219 -6.54 -6.54 0.44
N HIS A 220 -6.77 -6.00 1.63
CA HIS A 220 -7.78 -6.50 2.56
C HIS A 220 -8.39 -5.37 3.40
N VAL A 221 -9.51 -5.69 4.03
CA VAL A 221 -10.17 -4.87 5.06
C VAL A 221 -10.06 -5.66 6.36
N ASP A 222 -9.58 -5.00 7.42
CA ASP A 222 -9.36 -5.64 8.71
C ASP A 222 -10.64 -6.26 9.27
N LYS A 223 -11.78 -5.57 9.15
CA LYS A 223 -13.07 -6.06 9.63
C LYS A 223 -13.49 -7.39 8.99
N GLU A 224 -13.27 -7.53 7.69
CA GLU A 224 -13.59 -8.74 6.93
C GLU A 224 -12.59 -9.87 7.20
N THR A 225 -11.36 -9.52 7.57
CA THR A 225 -10.29 -10.46 7.92
C THR A 225 -10.44 -10.98 9.35
N TYR A 226 -10.84 -10.10 10.26
CA TYR A 226 -11.00 -10.34 11.69
C TYR A 226 -12.28 -9.65 12.20
N SER A 227 -13.39 -10.39 12.23
CA SER A 227 -14.72 -9.87 12.56
C SER A 227 -14.83 -9.18 13.93
N SER A 228 -13.91 -9.46 14.87
CA SER A 228 -13.86 -8.81 16.17
C SER A 228 -13.32 -7.36 16.11
N PHE A 229 -12.58 -6.98 15.06
CA PHE A 229 -11.92 -5.68 14.99
C PHE A 229 -12.94 -4.55 14.83
N HIS A 230 -12.64 -3.41 15.46
CA HIS A 230 -13.34 -2.14 15.28
C HIS A 230 -12.35 -0.98 15.10
N TYR A 231 -11.21 -1.04 15.81
CA TYR A 231 -10.05 -0.18 15.60
C TYR A 231 -8.79 -1.02 15.44
N THR A 232 -8.01 -0.73 14.39
CA THR A 232 -6.70 -1.34 14.17
C THR A 232 -5.62 -0.33 14.57
N SER A 233 -4.53 -0.83 15.15
CA SER A 233 -3.29 -0.07 15.27
C SER A 233 -2.08 -0.90 14.86
N LEU A 234 -1.09 -0.20 14.29
CA LEU A 234 0.18 -0.74 13.83
C LEU A 234 1.31 0.11 14.41
N LEU A 235 2.11 -0.49 15.29
CA LEU A 235 3.34 0.09 15.81
C LEU A 235 4.54 -0.47 15.02
N TYR A 236 5.21 0.37 14.25
CA TYR A 236 6.40 -0.03 13.50
C TYR A 236 7.62 -0.08 14.43
N LEU A 237 8.33 -1.22 14.43
CA LEU A 237 9.42 -1.48 15.38
C LEU A 237 10.80 -1.13 14.83
N ASN A 238 10.92 -0.81 13.54
CA ASN A 238 12.16 -0.43 12.86
C ASN A 238 11.89 0.44 11.62
N ASP A 239 12.95 0.95 10.97
CA ASP A 239 12.89 2.07 10.01
C ASP A 239 12.94 1.66 8.53
N TYR A 240 12.02 2.19 7.72
CA TYR A 240 12.02 2.08 6.26
C TYR A 240 13.19 2.89 5.66
N ASN A 241 13.82 2.34 4.60
CA ASN A 241 15.05 2.82 3.97
C ASN A 241 16.25 2.98 4.94
N VAL A 242 16.22 2.26 6.07
CA VAL A 242 17.35 2.15 7.02
C VAL A 242 17.58 0.68 7.40
N ASP A 243 16.55 -0.01 7.90
CA ASP A 243 16.60 -1.43 8.28
C ASP A 243 16.03 -2.36 7.19
N PHE A 244 15.17 -1.83 6.31
CA PHE A 244 14.54 -2.56 5.22
C PHE A 244 14.05 -1.64 4.09
N GLU A 245 13.82 -2.23 2.91
CA GLU A 245 13.28 -1.56 1.72
C GLU A 245 11.97 -2.23 1.27
N GLY A 246 11.16 -1.51 0.50
CA GLY A 246 9.76 -1.88 0.25
C GLY A 246 8.95 -1.87 1.55
N GLY A 247 7.96 -2.75 1.70
CA GLY A 247 7.29 -2.95 2.99
C GLY A 247 6.46 -1.76 3.51
N ARG A 248 6.23 -0.71 2.70
CA ARG A 248 5.38 0.42 3.10
C ARG A 248 3.93 -0.04 3.27
N PHE A 249 3.18 0.71 4.07
CA PHE A 249 1.76 0.44 4.29
C PHE A 249 0.93 1.39 3.43
N VAL A 250 0.00 0.85 2.63
CA VAL A 250 -0.70 1.62 1.59
C VAL A 250 -2.20 1.39 1.68
N PHE A 251 -2.95 2.44 1.99
CA PHE A 251 -4.41 2.45 1.83
C PHE A 251 -4.78 2.72 0.37
N LEU A 252 -5.82 2.06 -0.11
CA LEU A 252 -6.41 2.28 -1.43
C LEU A 252 -7.58 3.27 -1.29
N ASP A 253 -7.48 4.45 -1.90
CA ASP A 253 -8.53 5.48 -1.88
C ASP A 253 -8.91 5.90 -3.31
N ASP A 254 -10.17 6.30 -3.52
CA ASP A 254 -10.79 6.69 -4.81
C ASP A 254 -10.00 7.69 -5.70
N LYS A 255 -9.03 8.43 -5.14
CA LYS A 255 -8.36 9.57 -5.78
C LYS A 255 -6.85 9.42 -5.91
N TYR A 256 -6.21 8.81 -4.92
CA TYR A 256 -4.76 8.60 -4.79
C TYR A 256 -4.53 7.67 -3.60
N ASN A 257 -3.64 6.70 -3.72
CA ASN A 257 -3.35 5.78 -2.62
C ASN A 257 -2.62 6.51 -1.49
N THR A 258 -3.04 6.32 -0.24
CA THR A 258 -2.41 6.97 0.92
C THR A 258 -1.33 6.05 1.51
N THR A 259 -0.07 6.47 1.41
CA THR A 259 1.10 5.70 1.88
C THR A 259 1.61 6.18 3.24
N ILE A 260 1.82 5.25 4.16
CA ILE A 260 2.61 5.43 5.38
C ILE A 260 3.96 4.74 5.19
N GLU A 261 5.04 5.51 5.34
CA GLU A 261 6.39 4.98 5.44
C GLU A 261 6.67 4.59 6.91
N PRO A 262 6.99 3.31 7.18
CA PRO A 262 7.35 2.84 8.51
C PRO A 262 8.52 3.61 9.12
N ARG A 263 8.40 3.96 10.39
CA ARG A 263 9.45 4.62 11.18
C ARG A 263 9.49 3.99 12.56
N LYS A 264 10.67 3.77 13.16
CA LYS A 264 10.77 3.19 14.50
C LYS A 264 9.97 4.01 15.53
N GLY A 265 9.00 3.37 16.18
CA GLY A 265 8.10 3.99 17.15
C GLY A 265 6.92 4.77 16.59
N ARG A 266 6.76 4.79 15.26
CA ARG A 266 5.56 5.32 14.61
C ARG A 266 4.38 4.40 14.88
N LEU A 267 3.31 5.00 15.37
CA LEU A 267 2.02 4.37 15.61
C LEU A 267 1.02 4.87 14.56
N SER A 268 0.51 3.95 13.73
CA SER A 268 -0.65 4.17 12.87
C SER A 268 -1.89 3.61 13.55
N ILE A 269 -3.03 4.31 13.48
CA ILE A 269 -4.32 3.92 14.05
C ILE A 269 -5.41 4.26 13.05
N PHE A 270 -6.35 3.35 12.81
CA PHE A 270 -7.49 3.56 11.91
C PHE A 270 -8.71 2.74 12.31
N THR A 271 -9.88 3.12 11.80
CA THR A 271 -11.13 2.34 11.91
C THR A 271 -11.06 1.13 10.99
N SER A 272 -11.42 -0.06 11.47
CA SER A 272 -11.13 -1.31 10.73
C SER A 272 -12.05 -1.58 9.51
N GLY A 273 -12.95 -0.65 9.17
CA GLY A 273 -13.98 -0.79 8.14
C GLY A 273 -13.49 -0.63 6.69
N HIS A 274 -14.41 -0.75 5.73
CA HIS A 274 -14.11 -0.71 4.29
C HIS A 274 -13.51 0.64 3.84
N GLU A 275 -13.68 1.73 4.59
CA GLU A 275 -12.99 3.00 4.33
C GLU A 275 -11.46 2.94 4.57
N ASN A 276 -10.95 1.80 5.04
CA ASN A 276 -9.54 1.51 5.24
C ASN A 276 -9.09 0.21 4.54
N LEU A 277 -9.61 -0.07 3.34
CA LEU A 277 -9.02 -1.04 2.41
C LEU A 277 -7.52 -0.73 2.20
N HIS A 278 -6.65 -1.69 2.46
CA HIS A 278 -5.20 -1.47 2.45
C HIS A 278 -4.39 -2.73 2.10
N PHE A 279 -3.10 -2.54 1.83
CA PHE A 279 -2.12 -3.61 1.68
C PHE A 279 -0.74 -3.21 2.23
N VAL A 280 0.16 -4.18 2.34
CA VAL A 280 1.59 -3.95 2.64
C VAL A 280 2.38 -4.25 1.38
N GLU A 281 3.21 -3.32 0.93
CA GLU A 281 4.13 -3.57 -0.20
C GLU A 281 5.06 -4.74 0.11
N ARG A 282 5.50 -5.49 -0.91
CA ARG A 282 6.54 -6.49 -0.73
C ARG A 282 7.82 -5.84 -0.18
N VAL A 283 8.43 -6.44 0.83
CA VAL A 283 9.78 -6.10 1.30
C VAL A 283 10.77 -6.55 0.22
N THR A 284 11.68 -5.68 -0.19
CA THR A 284 12.68 -5.96 -1.23
C THR A 284 14.05 -6.28 -0.64
N SER A 285 14.40 -5.64 0.48
CA SER A 285 15.66 -5.83 1.21
C SER A 285 15.44 -5.70 2.72
N GLY A 286 16.34 -6.27 3.52
CA GLY A 286 16.27 -6.21 4.99
C GLY A 286 15.12 -7.00 5.62
N VAL A 287 14.72 -6.59 6.82
CA VAL A 287 13.64 -7.23 7.60
C VAL A 287 12.76 -6.17 8.27
N ARG A 288 11.47 -6.18 7.98
CA ARG A 288 10.45 -5.29 8.56
C ARG A 288 9.82 -5.93 9.79
N TYR A 289 9.70 -5.17 10.88
CA TYR A 289 8.99 -5.57 12.09
C TYR A 289 7.87 -4.60 12.44
N ALA A 290 6.67 -5.11 12.69
CA ALA A 290 5.53 -4.30 13.17
C ALA A 290 4.63 -5.11 14.10
N MET A 291 4.17 -4.47 15.19
CA MET A 291 3.16 -5.03 16.11
C MET A 291 1.77 -4.51 15.73
N THR A 292 0.84 -5.42 15.50
CA THR A 292 -0.60 -5.14 15.33
C THR A 292 -1.29 -5.28 16.68
N ILE A 293 -1.91 -4.21 17.20
CA ILE A 293 -2.79 -4.26 18.38
C ILE A 293 -4.17 -3.83 17.94
N ALA A 294 -5.18 -4.66 18.16
CA ALA A 294 -6.54 -4.41 17.71
C ALA A 294 -7.52 -4.26 18.87
N PHE A 295 -8.55 -3.43 18.68
CA PHE A 295 -9.57 -3.15 19.68
C PHE A 295 -10.98 -3.35 19.13
N THR A 296 -11.89 -3.80 20.00
CA THR A 296 -13.30 -4.10 19.73
C THR A 296 -14.21 -3.20 20.56
N CYS A 297 -15.42 -2.94 20.05
CA CYS A 297 -16.52 -2.38 20.83
C CYS A 297 -17.39 -3.44 21.51
N ASP A 298 -17.33 -4.71 21.05
CA ASP A 298 -18.03 -5.82 21.68
C ASP A 298 -17.20 -6.41 22.82
N LYS A 299 -17.70 -6.26 24.05
CA LYS A 299 -17.09 -6.83 25.26
C LYS A 299 -17.01 -8.37 25.20
N GLN A 300 -17.89 -9.04 24.45
CA GLN A 300 -17.85 -10.50 24.30
C GLN A 300 -16.68 -10.98 23.43
N GLN A 301 -16.11 -10.11 22.57
CA GLN A 301 -14.88 -10.38 21.82
C GLN A 301 -13.61 -9.95 22.57
N SER A 302 -13.74 -9.38 23.77
CA SER A 302 -12.58 -8.90 24.53
C SER A 302 -11.66 -10.04 24.97
N ILE A 303 -10.36 -9.75 25.06
CA ILE A 303 -9.36 -10.65 25.62
C ILE A 303 -8.66 -10.01 26.82
N GLU A 304 -8.28 -10.86 27.77
CA GLU A 304 -7.36 -10.50 28.85
C GLU A 304 -5.95 -10.25 28.31
N ASP A 305 -5.17 -9.45 29.04
CA ASP A 305 -3.74 -9.28 28.79
C ASP A 305 -2.95 -10.60 28.96
N PRO A 306 -1.74 -10.72 28.37
CA PRO A 306 -0.89 -11.88 28.63
C PRO A 306 -0.37 -11.83 30.09
N ASN A 307 -0.34 -12.99 30.73
CA ASN A 307 0.18 -13.22 32.08
C ASN A 307 0.93 -14.57 32.07
N ILE A 308 2.02 -14.68 32.83
CA ILE A 308 2.72 -15.95 33.06
C ILE A 308 1.77 -17.04 33.60
N ASP A 309 0.93 -16.73 34.58
CA ASP A 309 0.14 -17.74 35.31
C ASP A 309 -0.88 -18.46 34.41
N LYS A 310 -1.31 -17.81 33.33
CA LYS A 310 -2.23 -18.37 32.33
C LYS A 310 -1.64 -19.54 31.54
N TYR A 311 -0.31 -19.72 31.60
CA TYR A 311 0.47 -20.68 30.81
C TYR A 311 1.34 -21.61 31.67
N ILE A 312 1.26 -21.50 33.00
CA ILE A 312 1.96 -22.38 33.95
C ILE A 312 0.92 -23.02 34.88
N PRO A 313 0.74 -24.36 34.84
CA PRO A 313 -0.10 -25.09 35.79
C PRO A 313 0.60 -25.30 37.15
#